data_AF-A0A1Z9S2V9-F1
#
_entry.id   AF-A0A1Z9S2V9-F1
#
_cell.length_a   1.000
_cell.length_b   1.000
_cell.length_c   1.000
_cell.angle_alpha   90.00
_cell.angle_beta   90.00
_cell.angle_gamma   90.00
#
_symmetry.space_group_name_H-M   'P 1'
#
loop_
_entity.id
_entity.type
_entity.pdbx_description
1 polymer ?
#
loop_
_entity_poly.entity_id
_entity_poly.type
_entity_poly.pdbx_seq_one_letter_code
_entity_poly.pdbx_strand_id
1 'polypeptide(L)'
;MPVTTPPVGGPLGRSRRRLSGSAYSTWRRCQTEWRITRGLGLGSPTSPSQVLGHVLEEGVIRLIMRHAPAGADREVLLAWLKQCAEEEAVAIRKEGVARWDDLPWRREWETPGWPFTVEDLTSRVWSAVELLMVEVDRCVEVGGGPHLHAMRAGEHVFDTPAPCDGSKPEHPLPDRWPPHLEPPRKEGFEGWQGEGAAVNHAEAWEVIRPWVKDPRVGQPQRMFHPEGWAAGELDMVLRWDGNVRLVDLKSGNGGGPYGASLHDQMRFYGWLWEACFGVAPDGIEGWYLDGGKRAMVEPFADFDEATSELESVAMAMAEGSKGAMAWPLTIESPCDRAQCRWCALDTDEGVLALLDERCQGNSAPPSIAPPFEPLSRIPHRVDVRGTLDGKWGPLPNHFGESVIGAALTSGRAHVALEESQPGAAPGIHDIDAGPVLVRGALPGAWRRSPRLYADAGTTFHADDPEADVTRLGMLRTRANVSALVVSIGRGKGIRLDGRPWSMGTLHVYDGERIIEVAMFGSSLTDRILDIRPGDHVKLTGAELGWREGMPQLRIDARSTRVEVEHHES
;
A
#
# COMPACT_ATOMS: atom_id res chain seq x y z
N MET A 1 10.50 -17.87 -6.72
CA MET A 1 10.73 -16.94 -5.58
C MET A 1 9.42 -16.21 -5.24
N PRO A 2 8.70 -16.45 -4.13
CA PRO A 2 7.37 -15.83 -3.86
C PRO A 2 7.40 -14.30 -3.70
N VAL A 3 8.60 -13.72 -3.57
CA VAL A 3 8.87 -12.30 -3.67
C VAL A 3 9.75 -12.10 -4.90
N THR A 4 9.58 -11.00 -5.62
CA THR A 4 10.43 -10.66 -6.78
C THR A 4 11.09 -9.32 -6.53
N THR A 5 12.22 -9.07 -7.18
CA THR A 5 12.87 -7.77 -7.15
C THR A 5 12.04 -6.78 -7.97
N PRO A 6 11.73 -5.57 -7.47
CA PRO A 6 11.00 -4.59 -8.25
C PRO A 6 11.77 -4.21 -9.53
N PRO A 7 11.12 -4.14 -10.71
CA PRO A 7 11.80 -3.94 -11.99
C PRO A 7 12.38 -2.53 -12.17
N VAL A 8 11.81 -1.52 -11.50
CA VAL A 8 12.35 -0.16 -11.47
C VAL A 8 13.09 0.04 -10.14
N GLY A 9 14.38 0.34 -10.22
CA GLY A 9 15.28 0.54 -9.08
C GLY A 9 14.96 1.77 -8.23
N GLY A 10 13.79 1.80 -7.61
CA GLY A 10 13.39 2.72 -6.55
C GLY A 10 12.93 1.91 -5.32
N PRO A 11 12.82 2.53 -4.14
CA PRO A 11 12.48 1.84 -2.90
C PRO A 11 11.02 1.36 -2.96
N LEU A 12 10.79 0.18 -3.51
CA LEU A 12 9.64 -0.69 -3.22
C LEU A 12 8.28 0.04 -3.23
N GLY A 13 8.15 1.07 -4.07
CA GLY A 13 7.18 2.14 -3.88
C GLY A 13 5.77 1.59 -3.97
N ARG A 14 4.98 1.81 -2.90
CA ARG A 14 3.53 1.75 -3.00
C ARG A 14 3.14 2.84 -3.98
N SER A 15 2.81 2.44 -5.21
CA SER A 15 2.05 3.28 -6.12
C SER A 15 0.58 2.95 -5.93
N ARG A 16 -0.25 3.95 -5.64
CA ARG A 16 -1.72 3.86 -5.66
C ARG A 16 -2.26 3.47 -7.03
N ARG A 17 -1.52 3.77 -8.11
CA ARG A 17 -1.85 3.44 -9.50
C ARG A 17 -1.34 2.07 -9.95
N ARG A 18 -0.38 1.45 -9.25
CA ARG A 18 0.02 0.06 -9.56
C ARG A 18 -1.16 -0.87 -9.29
N LEU A 19 -1.46 -1.74 -10.25
CA LEU A 19 -2.52 -2.72 -10.07
C LEU A 19 -2.13 -3.72 -8.96
N SER A 20 -3.10 -4.02 -8.09
CA SER A 20 -2.97 -5.03 -7.04
C SER A 20 -4.31 -5.75 -6.88
N GLY A 21 -4.34 -6.93 -6.26
CA GLY A 21 -5.58 -7.70 -6.13
C GLY A 21 -6.68 -6.95 -5.38
N SER A 22 -6.30 -6.16 -4.37
CA SER A 22 -7.24 -5.28 -3.66
C SER A 22 -7.67 -4.04 -4.45
N ALA A 23 -6.85 -3.57 -5.40
CA ALA A 23 -7.23 -2.48 -6.31
C ALA A 23 -8.16 -2.99 -7.41
N TYR A 24 -7.84 -4.14 -8.00
CA TYR A 24 -8.66 -4.83 -8.99
C TYR A 24 -10.05 -5.17 -8.45
N SER A 25 -10.13 -5.79 -7.28
CA SER A 25 -11.43 -6.13 -6.66
C SER A 25 -12.26 -4.89 -6.29
N THR A 26 -11.63 -3.78 -5.87
CA THR A 26 -12.35 -2.51 -5.69
C THR A 26 -12.82 -1.94 -7.03
N TRP A 27 -11.98 -1.96 -8.07
CA TRP A 27 -12.32 -1.43 -9.39
C TRP A 27 -13.50 -2.16 -10.02
N ARG A 28 -13.45 -3.50 -10.05
CA ARG A 28 -14.52 -4.38 -10.56
C ARG A 28 -15.85 -4.14 -9.85
N ARG A 29 -15.79 -3.77 -8.58
CA ARG A 29 -16.96 -3.60 -7.71
C ARG A 29 -17.58 -2.21 -7.78
N CYS A 30 -16.74 -1.18 -7.82
CA CYS A 30 -17.16 0.22 -7.88
C CYS A 30 -15.98 1.12 -8.25
N GLN A 31 -15.97 1.64 -9.48
CA GLN A 31 -14.91 2.55 -9.92
C GLN A 31 -14.95 3.89 -9.17
N THR A 32 -16.14 4.36 -8.77
CA THR A 32 -16.30 5.55 -7.90
C THR A 32 -15.59 5.34 -6.56
N GLU A 33 -15.82 4.20 -5.89
CA GLU A 33 -15.09 3.82 -4.67
C GLU A 33 -13.58 3.79 -4.92
N TRP A 34 -13.13 3.21 -6.03
CA TRP A 34 -11.71 3.17 -6.38
C TRP A 34 -11.13 4.58 -6.56
N ARG A 35 -11.79 5.46 -7.34
CA ARG A 35 -11.30 6.82 -7.60
C ARG A 35 -11.22 7.64 -6.32
N ILE A 36 -12.20 7.50 -5.43
CA ILE A 36 -12.23 8.19 -4.13
C ILE A 36 -11.13 7.63 -3.21
N THR A 37 -11.13 6.32 -2.96
CA THR A 37 -10.31 5.73 -1.88
C THR A 37 -8.87 5.48 -2.30
N ARG A 38 -8.61 5.20 -3.58
CA ARG A 38 -7.27 4.89 -4.11
C ARG A 38 -6.75 5.95 -5.06
N GLY A 39 -7.58 6.49 -5.95
CA GLY A 39 -7.19 7.58 -6.85
C GLY A 39 -6.83 8.86 -6.07
N LEU A 40 -7.76 9.36 -5.26
CA LEU A 40 -7.57 10.53 -4.39
C LEU A 40 -6.89 10.17 -3.06
N GLY A 41 -7.10 8.95 -2.57
CA GLY A 41 -6.62 8.54 -1.24
C GLY A 41 -7.53 8.99 -0.10
N LEU A 42 -8.79 9.34 -0.39
CA LEU A 42 -9.74 9.80 0.61
C LEU A 42 -10.10 8.65 1.56
N GLY A 43 -9.85 8.86 2.85
CA GLY A 43 -10.16 7.89 3.89
C GLY A 43 -11.58 8.05 4.43
N SER A 44 -12.01 7.03 5.17
CA SER A 44 -13.19 7.08 6.05
C SER A 44 -12.71 6.79 7.48
N PRO A 45 -13.48 7.11 8.52
CA PRO A 45 -13.12 6.75 9.89
C PRO A 45 -12.90 5.23 9.97
N THR A 46 -11.79 4.84 10.58
CA THR A 46 -11.37 3.43 10.63
C THR A 46 -12.21 2.68 11.68
N SER A 47 -12.62 1.45 11.37
CA SER A 47 -13.28 0.55 12.33
C SER A 47 -12.29 -0.42 12.99
N PRO A 48 -12.60 -0.95 14.19
CA PRO A 48 -11.72 -1.92 14.85
C PRO A 48 -11.44 -3.17 14.01
N SER A 49 -12.41 -3.63 13.21
CA SER A 49 -12.25 -4.81 12.34
C SER A 49 -11.17 -4.61 11.26
N GLN A 50 -10.96 -3.38 10.77
CA GLN A 50 -9.90 -3.08 9.81
C GLN A 50 -8.51 -3.21 10.44
N VAL A 51 -8.36 -2.77 11.69
CA VAL A 51 -7.11 -2.93 12.45
C VAL A 51 -6.90 -4.41 12.79
N LEU A 52 -7.97 -5.11 13.18
CA LEU A 52 -7.93 -6.54 13.51
C LEU A 52 -7.35 -7.37 12.38
N GLY A 53 -7.76 -7.12 11.12
CA GLY A 53 -7.25 -7.83 9.95
C GLY A 53 -5.73 -7.93 9.95
N HIS A 54 -5.05 -6.79 10.09
CA HIS A 54 -3.59 -6.73 10.06
C HIS A 54 -2.92 -7.38 11.28
N VAL A 55 -3.40 -7.10 12.49
CA VAL A 55 -2.73 -7.63 13.70
C VAL A 55 -2.95 -9.13 13.87
N LEU A 56 -4.10 -9.65 13.44
CA LEU A 56 -4.40 -11.08 13.48
C LEU A 56 -3.57 -11.86 12.46
N GLU A 57 -3.45 -11.36 11.23
CA GLU A 57 -2.57 -11.92 10.20
C GLU A 57 -1.12 -12.01 10.69
N GLU A 58 -0.56 -10.90 11.18
CA GLU A 58 0.80 -10.87 11.74
C GLU A 58 0.97 -11.87 12.90
N GLY A 59 -0.03 -12.02 13.78
CA GLY A 59 0.02 -12.96 14.90
C GLY A 59 -0.04 -14.43 14.48
N VAL A 60 -0.88 -14.79 13.50
CA VAL A 60 -0.91 -16.14 12.91
C VAL A 60 0.42 -16.47 12.24
N ILE A 61 1.00 -15.52 11.50
CA ILE A 61 2.32 -15.66 10.88
C ILE A 61 3.40 -15.91 11.94
N ARG A 62 3.41 -15.14 13.04
CA ARG A 62 4.36 -15.36 14.15
C ARG A 62 4.19 -16.75 14.78
N LEU A 63 2.97 -17.26 14.94
CA LEU A 63 2.73 -18.62 15.41
C LEU A 63 3.32 -19.65 14.44
N ILE A 64 3.04 -19.52 13.14
CA ILE A 64 3.58 -20.40 12.10
C ILE A 64 5.10 -20.46 12.19
N MET A 65 5.77 -19.33 12.40
CA MET A 65 7.24 -19.21 12.48
C MET A 65 7.91 -19.95 13.64
N ARG A 66 7.15 -20.39 14.66
CA ARG A 66 7.69 -21.08 15.85
C ARG A 66 8.08 -22.53 15.55
N HIS A 67 9.06 -23.03 16.28
CA HIS A 67 9.52 -24.42 16.19
C HIS A 67 8.76 -25.34 17.14
N ALA A 68 8.29 -26.48 16.62
CA ALA A 68 7.57 -27.47 17.42
C ALA A 68 8.51 -28.16 18.44
N PRO A 69 7.99 -28.64 19.59
CA PRO A 69 8.78 -29.42 20.53
C PRO A 69 9.31 -30.70 19.88
N ALA A 70 10.61 -30.99 20.05
CA ALA A 70 11.23 -32.16 19.46
C ALA A 70 10.54 -33.46 19.91
N GLY A 71 10.24 -34.34 18.94
CA GLY A 71 9.60 -35.62 19.22
C GLY A 71 8.10 -35.55 19.54
N ALA A 72 7.46 -34.37 19.42
CA ALA A 72 6.03 -34.25 19.69
C ALA A 72 5.20 -35.14 18.75
N ASP A 73 4.29 -35.89 19.36
CA ASP A 73 3.16 -36.50 18.66
C ASP A 73 2.03 -35.47 18.48
N ARG A 74 0.90 -35.90 17.91
CA ARG A 74 -0.23 -35.03 17.61
C ARG A 74 -0.79 -34.34 18.85
N GLU A 75 -0.92 -35.07 19.96
CA GLU A 75 -1.52 -34.55 21.19
C GLU A 75 -0.61 -33.50 21.83
N VAL A 76 0.69 -33.81 21.92
CA VAL A 76 1.69 -32.89 22.44
C VAL A 76 1.81 -31.64 21.56
N LEU A 77 1.79 -31.80 20.23
CA LEU A 77 1.83 -30.67 19.29
C LEU A 77 0.62 -29.75 19.46
N LEU A 78 -0.60 -30.31 19.54
CA LEU A 78 -1.82 -29.53 19.73
C LEU A 78 -1.83 -28.78 21.06
N ALA A 79 -1.36 -29.41 22.15
CA ALA A 79 -1.25 -28.76 23.45
C ALA A 79 -0.29 -27.56 23.41
N TRP A 80 0.86 -27.73 22.76
CA TRP A 80 1.83 -26.66 22.56
C TRP A 80 1.31 -25.53 21.66
N LEU A 81 0.66 -25.86 20.53
CA LEU A 81 0.06 -24.88 19.63
C LEU A 81 -1.04 -24.09 20.32
N LYS A 82 -1.80 -24.71 21.24
CA LYS A 82 -2.84 -24.03 22.01
C LYS A 82 -2.25 -22.96 22.91
N GLN A 83 -1.17 -23.30 23.63
CA GLN A 83 -0.44 -22.32 24.43
C GLN A 83 0.10 -21.18 23.54
N CYS A 84 0.68 -21.51 22.38
CA CYS A 84 1.17 -20.50 21.44
C CYS A 84 0.03 -19.58 20.96
N ALA A 85 -1.15 -20.11 20.69
CA ALA A 85 -2.32 -19.34 20.27
C ALA A 85 -2.79 -18.38 21.37
N GLU A 86 -2.82 -18.83 22.64
CA GLU A 86 -3.15 -18.00 23.80
C GLU A 86 -2.13 -16.86 23.99
N GLU A 87 -0.83 -17.15 23.86
CA GLU A 87 0.25 -16.16 23.92
C GLU A 87 0.14 -15.11 22.80
N GLU A 88 -0.06 -15.56 21.55
CA GLU A 88 -0.25 -14.65 20.42
C GLU A 88 -1.52 -13.82 20.56
N ALA A 89 -2.62 -14.39 21.06
CA ALA A 89 -3.85 -13.63 21.28
C ALA A 89 -3.66 -12.44 22.24
N VAL A 90 -2.85 -12.61 23.29
CA VAL A 90 -2.48 -11.51 24.20
C VAL A 90 -1.66 -10.45 23.48
N ALA A 91 -0.69 -10.85 22.65
CA ALA A 91 0.14 -9.94 21.86
C ALA A 91 -0.70 -9.17 20.82
N ILE A 92 -1.54 -9.88 20.06
CA ILE A 92 -2.47 -9.33 19.07
C ILE A 92 -3.38 -8.30 19.73
N ARG A 93 -3.94 -8.59 20.92
CA ARG A 93 -4.80 -7.64 21.63
C ARG A 93 -4.04 -6.37 22.00
N LYS A 94 -2.84 -6.52 22.56
CA LYS A 94 -1.99 -5.37 22.96
C LYS A 94 -1.65 -4.50 21.75
N GLU A 95 -1.26 -5.11 20.64
CA GLU A 95 -0.96 -4.43 19.38
C GLU A 95 -2.20 -3.78 18.77
N GLY A 96 -3.34 -4.47 18.76
CA GLY A 96 -4.61 -3.99 18.26
C GLY A 96 -5.11 -2.76 19.01
N VAL A 97 -5.07 -2.78 20.35
CA VAL A 97 -5.39 -1.62 21.19
C VAL A 97 -4.44 -0.46 20.89
N ALA A 98 -3.12 -0.71 20.87
CA ALA A 98 -2.14 0.35 20.60
C ALA A 98 -2.30 0.97 19.21
N ARG A 99 -2.54 0.16 18.17
CA ARG A 99 -2.80 0.65 16.81
C ARG A 99 -4.14 1.40 16.75
N TRP A 100 -5.17 0.91 17.43
CA TRP A 100 -6.47 1.59 17.53
C TRP A 100 -6.34 2.94 18.21
N ASP A 101 -5.55 3.06 19.27
CA ASP A 101 -5.36 4.32 20.01
C ASP A 101 -4.48 5.35 19.27
N ASP A 102 -3.59 4.89 18.39
CA ASP A 102 -2.74 5.74 17.56
C ASP A 102 -3.45 6.29 16.29
N LEU A 103 -4.63 5.77 15.95
CA LEU A 103 -5.35 6.17 14.74
C LEU A 103 -5.81 7.63 14.81
N PRO A 104 -5.58 8.43 13.76
CA PRO A 104 -5.99 9.82 13.73
C PRO A 104 -7.52 10.02 13.62
N TRP A 105 -8.23 9.06 13.03
CA TRP A 105 -9.67 9.15 12.78
C TRP A 105 -10.34 7.78 12.88
N ARG A 106 -11.22 7.65 13.87
CA ARG A 106 -11.80 6.38 14.34
C ARG A 106 -13.33 6.48 14.36
N ARG A 107 -14.01 5.35 14.13
CA ARG A 107 -15.47 5.22 14.35
C ARG A 107 -15.81 5.05 15.83
N GLU A 108 -15.43 6.02 16.65
CA GLU A 108 -15.64 5.98 18.10
C GLU A 108 -17.11 5.99 18.49
N TRP A 109 -17.97 6.58 17.66
CA TRP A 109 -19.42 6.63 17.87
C TRP A 109 -20.11 5.26 17.72
N GLU A 110 -19.55 4.36 16.90
CA GLU A 110 -20.06 3.01 16.71
C GLU A 110 -19.41 2.02 17.68
N THR A 111 -18.10 2.16 17.91
CA THR A 111 -17.36 1.32 18.83
C THR A 111 -16.36 2.18 19.61
N PRO A 112 -16.67 2.58 20.86
CA PRO A 112 -15.84 3.49 21.66
C PRO A 112 -14.44 2.97 22.01
N GLY A 113 -14.12 1.72 21.70
CA GLY A 113 -12.82 1.11 22.01
C GLY A 113 -12.55 -0.13 21.18
N TRP A 114 -11.57 -0.93 21.62
CA TRP A 114 -11.23 -2.21 21.01
C TRP A 114 -12.15 -3.32 21.52
N PRO A 115 -13.02 -3.92 20.67
CA PRO A 115 -14.05 -4.86 21.14
C PRO A 115 -13.56 -6.31 21.25
N PHE A 116 -12.44 -6.67 20.61
CA PHE A 116 -12.00 -8.06 20.52
C PHE A 116 -11.27 -8.49 21.80
N THR A 117 -11.82 -9.49 22.48
CA THR A 117 -11.25 -10.06 23.71
C THR A 117 -10.09 -11.00 23.40
N VAL A 118 -9.30 -11.37 24.41
CA VAL A 118 -8.26 -12.41 24.24
C VAL A 118 -8.89 -13.74 23.83
N GLU A 119 -10.06 -14.09 24.38
CA GLU A 119 -10.79 -15.31 24.02
C GLU A 119 -11.20 -15.35 22.54
N ASP A 120 -11.78 -14.24 22.03
CA ASP A 120 -12.13 -14.11 20.61
C ASP A 120 -10.91 -14.28 19.71
N LEU A 121 -9.79 -13.69 20.11
CA LEU A 121 -8.54 -13.73 19.35
C LEU A 121 -7.90 -15.12 19.40
N THR A 122 -7.90 -15.78 20.56
CA THR A 122 -7.43 -17.16 20.71
C THR A 122 -8.22 -18.09 19.78
N SER A 123 -9.55 -17.96 19.74
CA SER A 123 -10.40 -18.75 18.86
C SER A 123 -10.05 -18.56 17.37
N ARG A 124 -9.77 -17.33 16.95
CA ARG A 124 -9.38 -17.02 15.56
C ARG A 124 -7.99 -17.52 15.19
N VAL A 125 -7.03 -17.40 16.09
CA VAL A 125 -5.68 -17.95 15.89
C VAL A 125 -5.76 -19.49 15.86
N TRP A 126 -6.56 -20.08 16.74
CA TRP A 126 -6.79 -21.52 16.78
C TRP A 126 -7.46 -22.06 15.52
N SER A 127 -8.38 -21.31 14.91
CA SER A 127 -8.94 -21.65 13.60
C SER A 127 -7.84 -21.78 12.52
N ALA A 128 -6.80 -20.93 12.55
CA ALA A 128 -5.65 -21.06 11.66
C ALA A 128 -4.84 -22.33 11.94
N VAL A 129 -4.66 -22.65 13.23
CA VAL A 129 -3.99 -23.89 13.67
C VAL A 129 -4.74 -25.12 13.17
N GLU A 130 -6.06 -25.17 13.32
CA GLU A 130 -6.88 -26.29 12.85
C GLU A 130 -6.75 -26.49 11.33
N LEU A 131 -6.74 -25.38 10.58
CA LEU A 131 -6.52 -25.41 9.14
C LEU A 131 -5.13 -25.94 8.77
N LEU A 132 -4.08 -25.56 9.49
CA LEU A 132 -2.72 -26.09 9.27
C LEU A 132 -2.58 -27.54 9.70
N MET A 133 -3.25 -27.95 10.78
CA MET A 133 -3.19 -29.32 11.29
C MET A 133 -3.73 -30.35 10.29
N VAL A 134 -4.66 -29.96 9.40
CA VAL A 134 -5.06 -30.81 8.26
C VAL A 134 -3.86 -31.13 7.35
N GLU A 135 -2.97 -30.16 7.11
CA GLU A 135 -1.76 -30.39 6.31
C GLU A 135 -0.71 -31.18 7.10
N VAL A 136 -0.55 -30.93 8.39
CA VAL A 136 0.34 -31.69 9.28
C VAL A 136 -0.05 -33.16 9.30
N ASP A 137 -1.33 -33.45 9.56
CA ASP A 137 -1.88 -34.80 9.62
C ASP A 137 -1.65 -35.50 8.27
N ARG A 138 -1.95 -34.83 7.15
CA ARG A 138 -1.67 -35.35 5.79
C ARG A 138 -0.18 -35.60 5.56
N CYS A 139 0.70 -34.71 6.02
CA CYS A 139 2.15 -34.86 5.89
C CYS A 139 2.66 -36.11 6.61
N VAL A 140 2.14 -36.41 7.80
CA VAL A 140 2.44 -37.67 8.49
C VAL A 140 1.90 -38.87 7.70
N GLU A 141 0.67 -38.81 7.22
CA GLU A 141 0.02 -39.89 6.46
C GLU A 141 0.79 -40.28 5.18
N VAL A 142 1.31 -39.29 4.45
CA VAL A 142 2.07 -39.52 3.21
C VAL A 142 3.58 -39.63 3.41
N GLY A 143 4.07 -39.52 4.65
CA GLY A 143 5.48 -39.70 4.99
C GLY A 143 6.39 -38.53 4.59
N GLY A 144 5.93 -37.28 4.68
CA GLY A 144 6.76 -36.06 4.58
C GLY A 144 6.89 -35.44 3.19
N GLY A 145 6.30 -36.03 2.16
CA GLY A 145 6.31 -35.47 0.81
C GLY A 145 7.67 -35.51 0.11
N PRO A 146 7.77 -34.90 -1.09
CA PRO A 146 8.94 -35.04 -1.97
C PRO A 146 10.20 -34.34 -1.46
N HIS A 147 10.07 -33.42 -0.49
CA HIS A 147 11.15 -32.56 -0.04
C HIS A 147 11.80 -33.01 1.28
N LEU A 148 11.23 -34.02 1.97
CA LEU A 148 11.65 -34.44 3.30
C LEU A 148 13.15 -34.78 3.39
N HIS A 149 13.66 -35.54 2.41
CA HIS A 149 15.05 -36.01 2.43
C HIS A 149 16.05 -34.84 2.43
N ALA A 150 15.86 -33.90 1.51
CA ALA A 150 16.64 -32.66 1.43
C ALA A 150 16.50 -31.84 2.72
N MET A 151 15.29 -31.70 3.28
CA MET A 151 15.08 -30.96 4.53
C MET A 151 15.81 -31.58 5.73
N ARG A 152 15.77 -32.92 5.88
CA ARG A 152 16.52 -33.63 6.93
C ARG A 152 18.03 -33.48 6.78
N ALA A 153 18.53 -33.35 5.55
CA ALA A 153 19.93 -33.06 5.26
C ALA A 153 20.32 -31.59 5.49
N GLY A 154 19.37 -30.72 5.83
CA GLY A 154 19.59 -29.28 6.00
C GLY A 154 19.78 -28.54 4.67
N GLU A 155 19.33 -29.13 3.55
CA GLU A 155 19.43 -28.54 2.22
C GLU A 155 18.32 -27.50 1.98
N HIS A 156 18.64 -26.51 1.15
CA HIS A 156 17.67 -25.50 0.71
C HIS A 156 16.80 -26.06 -0.42
N VAL A 157 15.55 -26.41 -0.08
CA VAL A 157 14.56 -26.95 -1.04
C VAL A 157 14.02 -25.88 -1.99
N PHE A 158 13.90 -24.65 -1.51
CA PHE A 158 13.30 -23.54 -2.25
C PHE A 158 14.26 -22.35 -2.29
N ASP A 159 14.28 -21.62 -3.42
CA ASP A 159 15.12 -20.42 -3.59
C ASP A 159 14.95 -19.40 -2.46
N THR A 160 13.71 -19.22 -1.99
CA THR A 160 13.39 -18.45 -0.79
C THR A 160 12.86 -19.42 0.26
N PRO A 161 13.56 -19.62 1.39
CA PRO A 161 13.09 -20.48 2.46
C PRO A 161 11.82 -19.92 3.11
N ALA A 162 11.06 -20.80 3.77
CA ALA A 162 9.97 -20.37 4.63
C ALA A 162 10.54 -19.65 5.88
N PRO A 163 10.06 -18.45 6.24
CA PRO A 163 10.53 -17.78 7.44
C PRO A 163 10.28 -18.60 8.71
N CYS A 164 11.24 -18.57 9.64
CA CYS A 164 11.12 -19.18 10.95
C CYS A 164 11.97 -18.44 12.00
N ASP A 165 11.66 -18.69 13.28
CA ASP A 165 12.30 -18.04 14.41
C ASP A 165 13.84 -18.28 14.49
N GLY A 166 14.33 -19.44 14.02
CA GLY A 166 15.75 -19.79 14.02
C GLY A 166 16.54 -19.41 12.75
N SER A 167 15.88 -18.88 11.71
CA SER A 167 16.51 -18.48 10.45
C SER A 167 16.74 -16.96 10.37
N LYS A 168 17.75 -16.57 9.59
CA LYS A 168 17.97 -15.18 9.22
C LYS A 168 16.82 -14.71 8.31
N PRO A 169 16.24 -13.51 8.52
CA PRO A 169 15.24 -12.96 7.61
C PRO A 169 15.80 -12.73 6.21
N GLU A 170 15.04 -13.10 5.18
CA GLU A 170 15.40 -12.89 3.78
C GLU A 170 14.87 -11.52 3.31
N HIS A 171 15.79 -10.58 3.07
CA HIS A 171 15.44 -9.24 2.62
C HIS A 171 15.36 -9.20 1.08
N PRO A 172 14.25 -8.70 0.48
CA PRO A 172 14.11 -8.58 -0.98
C PRO A 172 15.22 -7.76 -1.66
N LEU A 173 15.76 -6.76 -0.95
CA LEU A 173 16.92 -5.94 -1.33
C LEU A 173 17.94 -6.02 -0.19
N PRO A 174 18.76 -7.10 -0.11
CA PRO A 174 19.64 -7.34 1.04
C PRO A 174 20.72 -6.26 1.17
N ASP A 175 21.28 -5.78 0.05
CA ASP A 175 22.28 -4.70 0.02
C ASP A 175 21.74 -3.35 0.51
N ARG A 176 20.42 -3.22 0.62
CA ARG A 176 19.73 -2.01 1.11
C ARG A 176 19.15 -2.20 2.50
N TRP A 177 19.51 -3.25 3.24
CA TRP A 177 19.11 -3.42 4.64
C TRP A 177 20.30 -3.19 5.59
N PRO A 178 20.18 -2.34 6.63
CA PRO A 178 21.26 -2.15 7.58
C PRO A 178 21.45 -3.39 8.47
N PRO A 179 22.65 -3.99 8.52
CA PRO A 179 22.88 -5.24 9.28
C PRO A 179 22.60 -5.12 10.79
N HIS A 180 22.75 -3.92 11.37
CA HIS A 180 22.49 -3.68 12.80
C HIS A 180 20.99 -3.67 13.16
N LEU A 181 20.10 -3.70 12.17
CA LEU A 181 18.65 -3.85 12.38
C LEU A 181 18.19 -5.30 12.24
N GLU A 182 19.09 -6.25 11.98
CA GLU A 182 18.73 -7.68 11.96
C GLU A 182 18.34 -8.13 13.37
N PRO A 183 17.20 -8.84 13.51
CA PRO A 183 16.79 -9.40 14.79
C PRO A 183 17.80 -10.46 15.26
N PRO A 184 17.92 -10.70 16.58
CA PRO A 184 18.77 -11.75 17.09
C PRO A 184 18.27 -13.12 16.58
N ARG A 185 19.22 -13.99 16.23
CA ARG A 185 18.92 -15.36 15.82
C ARG A 185 18.43 -16.16 17.03
N LYS A 186 17.28 -16.84 16.92
CA LYS A 186 16.84 -17.85 17.89
C LYS A 186 17.41 -19.22 17.54
N GLU A 187 17.28 -20.19 18.45
CA GLU A 187 17.64 -21.57 18.18
C GLU A 187 16.78 -22.14 17.03
N GLY A 188 17.40 -22.96 16.19
CA GLY A 188 16.72 -23.64 15.09
C GLY A 188 15.95 -24.87 15.57
N PHE A 189 15.22 -25.51 14.66
CA PHE A 189 14.57 -26.78 14.96
C PHE A 189 15.58 -27.92 15.09
N GLU A 190 15.56 -28.62 16.22
CA GLU A 190 16.42 -29.78 16.50
C GLU A 190 15.65 -31.12 16.44
N GLY A 191 14.36 -31.10 16.09
CA GLY A 191 13.49 -32.28 16.14
C GLY A 191 13.45 -33.14 14.87
N TRP A 192 14.37 -32.93 13.90
CA TRP A 192 14.44 -33.72 12.67
C TRP A 192 14.66 -35.20 12.97
N GLN A 193 13.93 -36.06 12.27
CA GLN A 193 14.08 -37.51 12.41
C GLN A 193 15.25 -38.01 11.55
N GLY A 194 15.80 -39.18 11.91
CA GLY A 194 16.86 -39.81 11.13
C GLY A 194 16.40 -40.21 9.73
N GLU A 195 17.35 -40.41 8.80
CA GLU A 195 17.05 -40.91 7.46
C GLU A 195 16.29 -42.25 7.52
N GLY A 196 15.22 -42.39 6.74
CA GLY A 196 14.35 -43.57 6.72
C GLY A 196 13.41 -43.72 7.94
N ALA A 197 13.53 -42.89 8.97
CA ALA A 197 12.59 -42.91 10.09
C ALA A 197 11.22 -42.34 9.69
N ALA A 198 10.16 -42.82 10.35
CA ALA A 198 8.81 -42.31 10.17
C ALA A 198 8.72 -40.84 10.61
N VAL A 199 7.93 -40.05 9.87
CA VAL A 199 7.69 -38.64 10.18
C VAL A 199 6.79 -38.53 11.42
N ASN A 200 7.19 -37.72 12.40
CA ASN A 200 6.34 -37.37 13.54
C ASN A 200 5.68 -36.00 13.33
N HIS A 201 4.79 -35.59 14.24
CA HIS A 201 4.01 -34.38 14.07
C HIS A 201 4.87 -33.11 14.24
N ALA A 202 5.89 -33.15 15.09
CA ALA A 202 6.88 -32.06 15.20
C ALA A 202 7.61 -31.82 13.87
N GLU A 203 8.11 -32.88 13.23
CA GLU A 203 8.78 -32.80 11.94
C GLU A 203 7.80 -32.38 10.83
N ALA A 204 6.58 -32.93 10.83
CA ALA A 204 5.55 -32.55 9.88
C ALA A 204 5.19 -31.05 9.96
N TRP A 205 5.12 -30.46 11.17
CA TRP A 205 4.93 -29.01 11.34
C TRP A 205 6.02 -28.19 10.63
N GLU A 206 7.27 -28.67 10.65
CA GLU A 206 8.38 -28.00 9.97
C GLU A 206 8.37 -28.23 8.46
N VAL A 207 8.02 -29.44 8.01
CA VAL A 207 7.92 -29.79 6.59
C VAL A 207 6.81 -28.98 5.91
N ILE A 208 5.64 -28.89 6.54
CA ILE A 208 4.48 -28.18 5.96
C ILE A 208 4.60 -26.67 6.03
N ARG A 209 5.57 -26.16 6.81
CA ARG A 209 5.78 -24.73 7.07
C ARG A 209 5.70 -23.94 5.76
N PRO A 210 4.63 -23.15 5.58
CA PRO A 210 4.45 -22.39 4.35
C PRO A 210 5.47 -21.26 4.28
N TRP A 211 5.73 -20.76 3.07
CA TRP A 211 6.28 -19.43 2.97
C TRP A 211 5.20 -18.44 3.43
N VAL A 212 5.56 -17.52 4.32
CA VAL A 212 4.71 -16.44 4.82
C VAL A 212 5.46 -15.14 4.70
N LYS A 213 4.75 -14.02 4.68
CA LYS A 213 5.39 -12.71 4.83
C LYS A 213 6.11 -12.63 6.18
N ASP A 214 7.41 -12.35 6.18
CA ASP A 214 8.18 -12.24 7.42
C ASP A 214 7.94 -10.88 8.10
N PRO A 215 7.30 -10.81 9.29
CA PRO A 215 7.01 -9.56 9.97
C PRO A 215 8.28 -8.86 10.49
N ARG A 216 9.43 -9.54 10.50
CA ARG A 216 10.74 -8.98 10.84
C ARG A 216 11.33 -8.15 9.69
N VAL A 217 10.83 -8.33 8.46
CA VAL A 217 11.33 -7.65 7.26
C VAL A 217 10.47 -6.42 6.96
N GLY A 218 11.04 -5.23 7.19
CA GLY A 218 10.39 -3.95 6.90
C GLY A 218 10.31 -3.58 5.41
N GLN A 219 10.98 -4.35 4.54
CA GLN A 219 10.94 -4.18 3.10
C GLN A 219 9.66 -4.83 2.52
N PRO A 220 8.97 -4.22 1.55
CA PRO A 220 7.86 -4.88 0.86
C PRO A 220 8.21 -6.25 0.27
N GLN A 221 7.45 -7.27 0.66
CA GLN A 221 7.60 -8.65 0.24
C GLN A 221 6.51 -8.98 -0.78
N ARG A 222 6.78 -8.73 -2.06
CA ARG A 222 5.76 -8.76 -3.13
C ARG A 222 6.21 -9.48 -4.38
N MET A 223 5.25 -10.05 -5.08
CA MET A 223 5.36 -10.35 -6.50
C MET A 223 5.19 -9.05 -7.29
N PHE A 224 6.02 -8.83 -8.30
CA PHE A 224 5.99 -7.72 -9.24
C PHE A 224 5.92 -8.31 -10.63
N HIS A 225 4.94 -7.87 -11.42
CA HIS A 225 4.90 -8.20 -12.84
C HIS A 225 6.25 -7.82 -13.48
N PRO A 226 6.79 -8.60 -14.42
CA PRO A 226 8.09 -8.32 -15.04
C PRO A 226 8.23 -6.89 -15.58
N GLU A 227 7.13 -6.31 -16.06
CA GLU A 227 7.07 -4.93 -16.56
C GLU A 227 6.73 -3.88 -15.49
N GLY A 228 6.40 -4.28 -14.26
CA GLY A 228 6.28 -3.40 -13.10
C GLY A 228 4.92 -2.70 -12.89
N TRP A 229 3.95 -2.93 -13.78
CA TRP A 229 2.62 -2.31 -13.73
C TRP A 229 1.64 -2.96 -12.75
N ALA A 230 1.94 -4.18 -12.29
CA ALA A 230 1.17 -4.90 -11.26
C ALA A 230 2.07 -5.44 -10.14
N ALA A 231 1.52 -5.51 -8.92
CA ALA A 231 2.16 -6.18 -7.78
C ALA A 231 1.15 -6.73 -6.77
N GLY A 232 1.54 -7.78 -6.07
CA GLY A 232 0.73 -8.48 -5.07
C GLY A 232 1.56 -8.88 -3.86
N GLU A 233 0.97 -8.76 -2.68
CA GLU A 233 1.53 -9.24 -1.42
C GLU A 233 0.72 -10.48 -1.04
N LEU A 234 1.40 -11.61 -0.89
CA LEU A 234 0.79 -12.87 -0.48
C LEU A 234 0.93 -13.03 1.03
N ASP A 235 -0.09 -13.61 1.67
CA ASP A 235 -0.01 -13.92 3.10
C ASP A 235 0.73 -15.23 3.33
N MET A 236 0.40 -16.25 2.51
CA MET A 236 0.92 -17.61 2.68
C MET A 236 0.99 -18.39 1.35
N VAL A 237 2.04 -19.21 1.20
CA VAL A 237 2.23 -20.15 0.08
C VAL A 237 2.59 -21.53 0.63
N LEU A 238 1.67 -22.48 0.47
CA LEU A 238 1.90 -23.89 0.76
C LEU A 238 2.53 -24.57 -0.44
N ARG A 239 3.59 -25.36 -0.21
CA ARG A 239 4.38 -26.00 -1.27
C ARG A 239 5.11 -27.26 -0.84
N TRP A 240 4.72 -27.84 0.29
CA TRP A 240 5.46 -28.92 0.94
C TRP A 240 5.31 -30.27 0.21
N ASP A 241 4.20 -30.48 -0.47
CA ASP A 241 3.84 -31.72 -1.16
C ASP A 241 4.18 -31.71 -2.66
N GLY A 242 4.91 -30.69 -3.12
CA GLY A 242 5.25 -30.47 -4.52
C GLY A 242 4.20 -29.65 -5.29
N ASN A 243 3.03 -29.38 -4.70
CA ASN A 243 2.00 -28.53 -5.31
C ASN A 243 2.02 -27.14 -4.66
N VAL A 244 1.94 -26.09 -5.47
CA VAL A 244 1.90 -24.69 -5.00
C VAL A 244 0.46 -24.26 -4.78
N ARG A 245 0.13 -23.89 -3.53
CA ARG A 245 -1.17 -23.32 -3.17
C ARG A 245 -1.00 -21.93 -2.56
N LEU A 246 -1.67 -20.94 -3.14
CA LEU A 246 -1.68 -19.57 -2.65
C LEU A 246 -2.82 -19.39 -1.64
N VAL A 247 -2.52 -18.82 -0.48
CA VAL A 247 -3.51 -18.63 0.59
C VAL A 247 -3.49 -17.20 1.10
N ASP A 248 -4.67 -16.59 1.20
CA ASP A 248 -4.91 -15.28 1.82
C ASP A 248 -5.72 -15.46 3.12
N LEU A 249 -5.27 -14.82 4.20
CA LEU A 249 -5.85 -14.90 5.53
C LEU A 249 -6.88 -13.79 5.71
N LYS A 250 -8.12 -14.17 6.06
CA LYS A 250 -9.21 -13.24 6.32
C LYS A 250 -9.63 -13.32 7.77
N SER A 251 -9.62 -12.17 8.46
CA SER A 251 -10.04 -12.10 9.86
C SER A 251 -11.53 -12.37 10.09
N GLY A 252 -12.38 -12.23 9.07
CA GLY A 252 -13.82 -12.47 9.15
C GLY A 252 -14.23 -13.91 8.82
N ASN A 253 -15.54 -14.14 8.68
CA ASN A 253 -16.16 -15.46 8.44
C ASN A 253 -16.59 -15.68 6.96
N GLY A 254 -16.28 -14.73 6.09
CA GLY A 254 -16.68 -14.73 4.67
C GLY A 254 -18.11 -14.26 4.41
N GLY A 255 -18.87 -13.94 5.46
CA GLY A 255 -20.14 -13.23 5.36
C GLY A 255 -19.95 -11.73 5.12
N GLY A 256 -20.87 -11.12 4.40
CA GLY A 256 -20.94 -9.66 4.21
C GLY A 256 -20.77 -9.17 2.76
N PRO A 257 -20.93 -7.86 2.51
CA PRO A 257 -21.00 -7.26 1.18
C PRO A 257 -19.66 -7.25 0.41
N TYR A 258 -18.61 -7.85 0.98
CA TYR A 258 -17.28 -7.96 0.40
C TYR A 258 -16.89 -9.42 0.10
N GLY A 259 -17.77 -10.41 0.30
CA GLY A 259 -17.46 -11.83 0.06
C GLY A 259 -16.95 -12.13 -1.35
N ALA A 260 -17.53 -11.48 -2.38
CA ALA A 260 -17.06 -11.60 -3.77
C ALA A 260 -15.67 -10.98 -4.00
N SER A 261 -15.22 -10.06 -3.13
CA SER A 261 -13.93 -9.37 -3.30
C SER A 261 -12.73 -10.30 -3.07
N LEU A 262 -12.91 -11.38 -2.29
CA LEU A 262 -11.91 -12.42 -2.14
C LEU A 262 -11.62 -13.09 -3.49
N HIS A 263 -12.65 -13.45 -4.26
CA HIS A 263 -12.47 -14.16 -5.53
C HIS A 263 -11.64 -13.34 -6.53
N ASP A 264 -11.98 -12.07 -6.74
CA ASP A 264 -11.22 -11.20 -7.66
C ASP A 264 -9.77 -10.99 -7.18
N GLN A 265 -9.57 -10.80 -5.87
CA GLN A 265 -8.24 -10.64 -5.29
C GLN A 265 -7.38 -11.90 -5.48
N MET A 266 -7.96 -13.07 -5.21
CA MET A 266 -7.26 -14.34 -5.31
C MET A 266 -6.98 -14.75 -6.75
N ARG A 267 -7.91 -14.51 -7.69
CA ARG A 267 -7.68 -14.68 -9.13
C ARG A 267 -6.53 -13.82 -9.63
N PHE A 268 -6.48 -12.56 -9.20
CA PHE A 268 -5.37 -11.67 -9.51
C PHE A 268 -4.03 -12.23 -8.98
N TYR A 269 -3.99 -12.80 -7.77
CA TYR A 269 -2.77 -13.40 -7.25
C TYR A 269 -2.35 -14.65 -8.01
N GLY A 270 -3.30 -15.48 -8.44
CA GLY A 270 -3.02 -16.63 -9.32
C GLY A 270 -2.41 -16.22 -10.65
N TRP A 271 -3.03 -15.25 -11.33
CA TRP A 271 -2.49 -14.67 -12.57
C TRP A 271 -1.10 -14.06 -12.34
N LEU A 272 -0.92 -13.27 -11.28
CA LEU A 272 0.37 -12.62 -11.03
C LEU A 272 1.47 -13.63 -10.72
N TRP A 273 1.14 -14.74 -10.05
CA TRP A 273 2.06 -15.85 -9.84
C TRP A 273 2.53 -16.44 -11.18
N GLU A 274 1.59 -16.77 -12.08
CA GLU A 274 1.91 -17.27 -13.41
C GLU A 274 2.75 -16.27 -14.23
N ALA A 275 2.41 -14.99 -14.19
CA ALA A 275 3.19 -13.94 -14.86
C ALA A 275 4.62 -13.79 -14.33
N CYS A 276 4.84 -14.07 -13.03
CA CYS A 276 6.16 -13.98 -12.41
C CYS A 276 7.02 -15.23 -12.60
N PHE A 277 6.40 -16.42 -12.65
CA PHE A 277 7.12 -17.70 -12.59
C PHE A 277 6.92 -18.60 -13.83
N GLY A 278 6.08 -18.19 -14.78
CA GLY A 278 5.79 -18.94 -16.00
C GLY A 278 4.96 -20.20 -15.80
N VAL A 279 4.42 -20.42 -14.60
CA VAL A 279 3.59 -21.57 -14.23
C VAL A 279 2.45 -21.14 -13.31
N ALA A 280 1.24 -21.62 -13.58
CA ALA A 280 0.09 -21.39 -12.71
C ALA A 280 0.27 -22.10 -11.35
N PRO A 281 -0.29 -21.57 -10.25
CA PRO A 281 -0.38 -22.30 -8.99
C PRO A 281 -1.40 -23.45 -9.11
N ASP A 282 -1.18 -24.53 -8.38
CA ASP A 282 -2.08 -25.70 -8.34
C ASP A 282 -3.38 -25.43 -7.56
N GLY A 283 -3.40 -24.41 -6.71
CA GLY A 283 -4.61 -24.00 -5.98
C GLY A 283 -4.54 -22.60 -5.40
N ILE A 284 -5.71 -22.01 -5.19
CA ILE A 284 -5.87 -20.67 -4.65
C ILE A 284 -7.00 -20.68 -3.61
N GLU A 285 -6.72 -20.24 -2.39
CA GLU A 285 -7.61 -20.37 -1.25
C GLU A 285 -7.70 -19.09 -0.41
N GLY A 286 -8.88 -18.78 0.12
CA GLY A 286 -9.06 -17.84 1.22
C GLY A 286 -9.36 -18.57 2.52
N TRP A 287 -8.63 -18.26 3.58
CA TRP A 287 -8.82 -18.87 4.89
C TRP A 287 -9.48 -17.87 5.84
N TYR A 288 -10.72 -18.16 6.22
CA TYR A 288 -11.50 -17.35 7.15
C TYR A 288 -11.25 -17.81 8.58
N LEU A 289 -10.62 -16.94 9.36
CA LEU A 289 -10.19 -17.21 10.73
C LEU A 289 -11.34 -17.09 11.74
N ASP A 290 -12.43 -16.42 11.38
CA ASP A 290 -13.66 -16.45 12.18
C ASP A 290 -14.48 -17.68 11.77
N GLY A 291 -14.23 -18.80 12.45
CA GLY A 291 -14.94 -20.08 12.24
C GLY A 291 -14.21 -21.11 11.37
N GLY A 292 -12.92 -20.90 11.04
CA GLY A 292 -12.06 -21.95 10.46
C GLY A 292 -12.49 -22.48 9.10
N LYS A 293 -12.87 -21.59 8.17
CA LYS A 293 -13.40 -21.98 6.85
C LYS A 293 -12.38 -21.76 5.73
N ARG A 294 -12.20 -22.78 4.87
CA ARG A 294 -11.52 -22.65 3.57
C ARG A 294 -12.51 -22.26 2.48
N ALA A 295 -12.15 -21.29 1.65
CA ALA A 295 -12.87 -20.92 0.44
C ALA A 295 -11.96 -21.12 -0.77
N MET A 296 -12.29 -22.11 -1.61
CA MET A 296 -11.58 -22.35 -2.87
C MET A 296 -11.95 -21.28 -3.88
N VAL A 297 -10.96 -20.79 -4.63
CA VAL A 297 -11.17 -19.81 -5.69
C VAL A 297 -10.68 -20.38 -7.01
N GLU A 298 -11.59 -20.43 -7.98
CA GLU A 298 -11.23 -20.76 -9.36
C GLU A 298 -10.34 -19.66 -9.96
N PRO A 299 -9.21 -20.01 -10.61
CA PRO A 299 -8.35 -19.04 -11.29
C PRO A 299 -9.07 -18.41 -12.49
N PHE A 300 -8.38 -17.49 -13.17
CA PHE A 300 -8.83 -17.08 -14.51
C PHE A 300 -8.77 -18.29 -15.45
N ALA A 301 -9.73 -18.37 -16.37
CA ALA A 301 -9.83 -19.50 -17.30
C ALA A 301 -8.72 -19.47 -18.37
N ASP A 302 -8.31 -18.28 -18.78
CA ASP A 302 -7.28 -18.05 -19.78
C ASP A 302 -6.34 -16.93 -19.32
N PHE A 303 -5.03 -17.16 -19.44
CA PHE A 303 -4.00 -16.24 -18.96
C PHE A 303 -3.88 -14.98 -19.83
N ASP A 304 -4.01 -15.11 -21.15
CA ASP A 304 -3.83 -14.00 -22.09
C ASP A 304 -5.04 -13.06 -22.08
N GLU A 305 -6.25 -13.62 -21.98
CA GLU A 305 -7.48 -12.86 -21.77
C GLU A 305 -7.43 -12.11 -20.44
N ALA A 306 -7.01 -12.77 -19.35
CA ALA A 306 -6.86 -12.14 -18.05
C ALA A 306 -5.81 -11.02 -18.09
N THR A 307 -4.68 -11.23 -18.77
CA THR A 307 -3.64 -10.20 -18.94
C THR A 307 -4.21 -8.98 -19.65
N SER A 308 -4.89 -9.19 -20.78
CA SER A 308 -5.51 -8.11 -21.55
C SER A 308 -6.55 -7.33 -20.73
N GLU A 309 -7.39 -8.02 -19.96
CA GLU A 309 -8.35 -7.37 -19.05
C GLU A 309 -7.63 -6.53 -17.99
N LEU A 310 -6.64 -7.11 -17.30
CA LEU A 310 -5.93 -6.47 -16.20
C LEU A 310 -5.10 -5.28 -16.67
N GLU A 311 -4.50 -5.34 -17.86
CA GLU A 311 -3.83 -4.21 -18.50
C GLU A 311 -4.82 -3.08 -18.80
N SER A 312 -5.99 -3.40 -19.38
CA SER A 312 -7.03 -2.40 -19.63
C SER A 312 -7.48 -1.72 -18.33
N VAL A 313 -7.60 -2.47 -17.23
CA VAL A 313 -7.93 -1.91 -15.91
C VAL A 313 -6.78 -1.04 -15.40
N ALA A 314 -5.53 -1.49 -15.50
CA ALA A 314 -4.36 -0.73 -15.07
C ALA A 314 -4.23 0.60 -15.83
N MET A 315 -4.49 0.58 -17.15
CA MET A 315 -4.53 1.78 -17.99
C MET A 315 -5.65 2.73 -17.55
N ALA A 316 -6.87 2.23 -17.36
CA ALA A 316 -8.00 3.04 -16.91
C ALA A 316 -7.79 3.64 -15.51
N MET A 317 -7.11 2.91 -14.62
CA MET A 317 -6.68 3.41 -13.30
C MET A 317 -5.61 4.50 -13.41
N ALA A 318 -4.77 4.46 -14.45
CA ALA A 318 -3.73 5.45 -14.70
C ALA A 318 -4.26 6.75 -15.32
N GLU A 319 -5.46 6.73 -15.92
CA GLU A 319 -6.18 7.93 -16.39
C GLU A 319 -6.61 8.79 -15.18
N GLY A 320 -5.71 9.67 -14.73
CA GLY A 320 -5.91 10.53 -13.57
C GLY A 320 -6.88 11.70 -13.81
N SER A 321 -7.33 12.33 -12.71
CA SER A 321 -8.07 13.57 -12.80
C SER A 321 -7.17 14.74 -13.23
N LYS A 322 -7.72 15.67 -14.01
CA LYS A 322 -7.02 16.92 -14.34
C LYS A 322 -7.05 17.87 -13.14
N GLY A 323 -5.91 18.03 -12.48
CA GLY A 323 -5.72 18.99 -11.38
C GLY A 323 -6.27 18.45 -10.06
N ALA A 324 -6.58 19.36 -9.12
CA ALA A 324 -7.32 19.01 -7.92
C ALA A 324 -8.64 18.34 -8.32
N MET A 325 -9.01 17.27 -7.62
CA MET A 325 -10.12 16.41 -8.01
C MET A 325 -11.43 17.20 -7.92
N ALA A 326 -12.12 17.36 -9.05
CA ALA A 326 -13.43 17.98 -9.07
C ALA A 326 -14.45 17.11 -8.32
N TRP A 327 -15.43 17.76 -7.69
CA TRP A 327 -16.53 17.14 -6.99
C TRP A 327 -17.87 17.74 -7.44
N PRO A 328 -18.91 16.93 -7.71
CA PRO A 328 -18.89 15.47 -7.78
C PRO A 328 -17.99 14.95 -8.91
N LEU A 329 -17.65 13.67 -8.83
CA LEU A 329 -16.93 12.95 -9.87
C LEU A 329 -17.84 12.77 -11.09
N THR A 330 -17.34 13.20 -12.25
CA THR A 330 -18.01 13.00 -13.54
C THR A 330 -17.71 11.60 -14.08
N ILE A 331 -18.19 10.57 -13.38
CA ILE A 331 -17.94 9.16 -13.74
C ILE A 331 -19.26 8.49 -14.07
N GLU A 332 -19.41 8.07 -15.32
CA GLU A 332 -20.39 7.05 -15.67
C GLU A 332 -19.75 5.68 -15.46
N SER A 333 -19.97 5.08 -14.29
CA SER A 333 -19.55 3.70 -14.01
C SER A 333 -20.70 2.92 -13.40
N PRO A 334 -20.93 1.66 -13.83
CA PRO A 334 -21.81 0.78 -13.11
C PRO A 334 -21.30 0.56 -11.68
N CYS A 335 -22.22 0.52 -10.73
CA CYS A 335 -21.97 0.05 -9.37
C CYS A 335 -23.07 -0.95 -9.01
N ASP A 336 -22.68 -2.20 -8.78
CA ASP A 336 -23.62 -3.29 -8.53
C ASP A 336 -24.12 -3.33 -7.08
N ARG A 337 -23.72 -2.35 -6.26
CA ARG A 337 -24.05 -2.28 -4.83
C ARG A 337 -25.26 -1.39 -4.58
N ALA A 338 -26.35 -2.01 -4.12
CA ALA A 338 -27.45 -1.27 -3.51
C ALA A 338 -26.91 -0.43 -2.34
N GLN A 339 -27.24 0.87 -2.31
CA GLN A 339 -26.84 1.81 -1.26
C GLN A 339 -25.31 1.92 -1.07
N CYS A 340 -24.55 1.88 -2.15
CA CYS A 340 -23.11 2.11 -2.08
C CYS A 340 -22.80 3.47 -1.44
N ARG A 341 -22.22 3.45 -0.23
CA ARG A 341 -21.83 4.67 0.50
C ARG A 341 -21.00 5.60 -0.39
N TRP A 342 -20.01 5.06 -1.11
CA TRP A 342 -19.10 5.86 -1.93
C TRP A 342 -19.79 6.50 -3.14
N CYS A 343 -20.76 5.82 -3.75
CA CYS A 343 -21.58 6.43 -4.81
C CYS A 343 -22.51 7.51 -4.24
N ALA A 344 -23.00 7.34 -3.01
CA ALA A 344 -23.82 8.37 -2.36
C ALA A 344 -23.04 9.65 -2.04
N LEU A 345 -21.71 9.55 -1.83
CA LEU A 345 -20.86 10.73 -1.65
C LEU A 345 -20.71 11.53 -2.96
N ASP A 346 -20.87 10.87 -4.11
CA ASP A 346 -20.61 11.41 -5.44
C ASP A 346 -21.74 12.34 -5.93
N THR A 347 -22.03 13.37 -5.12
CA THR A 347 -23.02 14.42 -5.35
C THR A 347 -22.45 15.76 -4.85
N ASP A 348 -23.07 16.88 -5.24
CA ASP A 348 -22.61 18.24 -4.89
C ASP A 348 -22.38 18.43 -3.38
N GLU A 349 -23.22 17.81 -2.53
CA GLU A 349 -23.11 17.87 -1.07
C GLU A 349 -22.64 16.55 -0.44
N GLY A 350 -22.53 15.48 -1.23
CA GLY A 350 -22.31 14.13 -0.70
C GLY A 350 -20.98 13.95 0.03
N VAL A 351 -19.94 14.73 -0.30
CA VAL A 351 -18.68 14.69 0.46
C VAL A 351 -18.87 15.11 1.93
N LEU A 352 -19.81 16.02 2.22
CA LEU A 352 -20.11 16.47 3.57
C LEU A 352 -20.73 15.35 4.42
N ALA A 353 -21.37 14.37 3.79
CA ALA A 353 -21.89 13.19 4.49
C ALA A 353 -20.79 12.30 5.11
N LEU A 354 -19.50 12.50 4.75
CA LEU A 354 -18.38 11.90 5.49
C LEU A 354 -18.20 12.48 6.89
N LEU A 355 -18.69 13.71 7.10
CA LEU A 355 -18.55 14.47 8.32
C LEU A 355 -19.79 14.40 9.20
N ASP A 356 -20.97 14.08 8.66
CA ASP A 356 -22.25 14.09 9.38
C ASP A 356 -22.21 13.40 10.74
N GLU A 357 -21.60 12.21 10.83
CA GLU A 357 -21.49 11.44 12.09
C GLU A 357 -20.71 12.20 13.17
N ARG A 358 -19.72 13.00 12.79
CA ARG A 358 -18.86 13.77 13.69
C ARG A 358 -19.38 15.19 13.93
N CYS A 359 -19.89 15.82 12.89
CA CYS A 359 -20.25 17.23 12.85
C CYS A 359 -21.76 17.48 12.94
N GLN A 360 -22.57 16.43 13.12
CA GLN A 360 -24.03 16.51 13.28
C GLN A 360 -24.71 17.24 12.11
N GLY A 361 -24.16 17.12 10.89
CA GLY A 361 -24.65 17.80 9.69
C GLY A 361 -24.33 19.29 9.60
N ASN A 362 -23.53 19.85 10.51
CA ASN A 362 -23.22 21.29 10.58
C ASN A 362 -21.93 21.69 9.85
N SER A 363 -21.47 20.88 8.88
CA SER A 363 -20.27 21.18 8.09
C SER A 363 -20.61 21.95 6.82
N ALA A 364 -19.83 22.98 6.52
CA ALA A 364 -19.94 23.73 5.26
C ALA A 364 -18.55 24.16 4.78
N PRO A 365 -18.30 24.22 3.45
CA PRO A 365 -17.05 24.76 2.95
C PRO A 365 -16.90 26.25 3.32
N PRO A 366 -15.67 26.73 3.59
CA PRO A 366 -15.45 28.13 3.95
C PRO A 366 -15.61 29.06 2.74
N SER A 367 -16.00 30.31 2.99
CA SER A 367 -15.96 31.36 1.96
C SER A 367 -14.51 31.68 1.56
N ILE A 368 -14.24 31.70 0.26
CA ILE A 368 -12.91 31.95 -0.29
C ILE A 368 -12.77 33.43 -0.62
N ALA A 369 -11.84 34.11 0.05
CA ALA A 369 -11.52 35.52 -0.18
C ALA A 369 -10.01 35.74 -0.25
N PRO A 370 -9.52 36.79 -0.92
CA PRO A 370 -8.11 37.13 -0.94
C PRO A 370 -7.50 37.20 0.47
N PRO A 371 -6.28 36.66 0.69
CA PRO A 371 -5.31 36.19 -0.31
C PRO A 371 -5.47 34.71 -0.71
N PHE A 372 -6.57 34.05 -0.35
CA PHE A 372 -6.86 32.65 -0.70
C PHE A 372 -7.54 32.56 -2.07
N GLU A 373 -7.35 31.44 -2.75
CA GLU A 373 -7.92 31.17 -4.06
C GLU A 373 -8.55 29.78 -4.13
N PRO A 374 -9.56 29.57 -5.02
CA PRO A 374 -10.13 28.26 -5.25
C PRO A 374 -9.09 27.25 -5.69
N LEU A 375 -9.26 25.99 -5.29
CA LEU A 375 -8.41 24.87 -5.68
C LEU A 375 -8.40 24.68 -7.21
N SER A 376 -9.45 25.11 -7.91
CA SER A 376 -9.53 25.11 -9.37
C SER A 376 -8.48 25.99 -10.06
N ARG A 377 -7.86 26.93 -9.33
CA ARG A 377 -6.75 27.77 -9.83
C ARG A 377 -5.39 27.10 -9.74
N ILE A 378 -5.25 25.97 -9.04
CA ILE A 378 -4.00 25.20 -8.99
C ILE A 378 -3.66 24.68 -10.39
N PRO A 379 -2.51 25.06 -10.97
CA PRO A 379 -2.17 24.65 -12.33
C PRO A 379 -1.99 23.14 -12.39
N HIS A 380 -2.61 22.51 -13.39
CA HIS A 380 -2.48 21.07 -13.57
C HIS A 380 -1.21 20.71 -14.34
N ARG A 381 -1.06 21.22 -15.56
CA ARG A 381 0.11 21.00 -16.41
C ARG A 381 0.52 22.32 -17.04
N VAL A 382 1.81 22.46 -17.32
CA VAL A 382 2.40 23.62 -17.97
C VAL A 382 3.24 23.20 -19.17
N ASP A 383 3.18 24.01 -20.20
CA ASP A 383 4.09 23.93 -21.34
C ASP A 383 5.19 24.97 -21.11
N VAL A 384 6.45 24.58 -21.29
CA VAL A 384 7.60 25.44 -21.03
C VAL A 384 8.64 25.32 -22.13
N ARG A 385 9.36 26.41 -22.36
CA ARG A 385 10.48 26.47 -23.30
C ARG A 385 11.79 26.76 -22.57
N GLY A 386 12.85 26.07 -22.95
CA GLY A 386 14.19 26.31 -22.43
C GLY A 386 15.26 25.52 -23.16
N THR A 387 16.49 25.61 -22.67
CA THR A 387 17.61 24.76 -23.07
C THR A 387 17.76 23.65 -22.03
N LEU A 388 17.62 22.39 -22.47
CA LEU A 388 17.85 21.20 -21.66
C LEU A 388 19.34 20.87 -21.64
N ASP A 389 19.92 20.75 -20.47
CA ASP A 389 21.33 20.37 -20.28
C ASP A 389 21.52 19.75 -18.87
N GLY A 390 22.74 19.34 -18.51
CA GLY A 390 23.09 18.97 -17.14
C GLY A 390 22.26 17.80 -16.61
N LYS A 391 22.23 16.68 -17.36
CA LYS A 391 21.55 15.44 -16.95
C LYS A 391 22.17 14.88 -15.67
N TRP A 392 21.32 14.41 -14.75
CA TRP A 392 21.73 13.72 -13.53
C TRP A 392 20.85 12.51 -13.26
N GLY A 393 21.26 11.74 -12.26
CA GLY A 393 20.51 10.61 -11.75
C GLY A 393 21.24 9.29 -11.99
N PRO A 394 20.80 8.21 -11.33
CA PRO A 394 19.69 8.19 -10.37
C PRO A 394 20.03 8.92 -9.06
N LEU A 395 19.18 9.88 -8.65
CA LEU A 395 19.29 10.62 -7.38
C LEU A 395 17.96 10.54 -6.60
N PRO A 396 18.00 10.56 -5.25
CA PRO A 396 16.78 10.47 -4.47
C PRO A 396 15.90 11.71 -4.60
N ASN A 397 14.63 11.52 -4.96
CA ASN A 397 13.58 12.53 -4.92
C ASN A 397 13.16 12.84 -3.46
N HIS A 398 12.11 13.63 -3.28
CA HIS A 398 11.60 14.01 -1.97
C HIS A 398 11.05 12.84 -1.12
N PHE A 399 10.68 11.73 -1.75
CA PHE A 399 10.28 10.47 -1.11
C PHE A 399 11.47 9.53 -0.83
N GLY A 400 12.69 9.90 -1.26
CA GLY A 400 13.87 9.04 -1.20
C GLY A 400 13.94 8.02 -2.34
N GLU A 401 13.12 8.20 -3.39
CA GLU A 401 13.08 7.32 -4.55
C GLU A 401 14.07 7.77 -5.63
N SER A 402 14.82 6.84 -6.22
CA SER A 402 15.80 7.15 -7.27
C SER A 402 15.13 7.58 -8.57
N VAL A 403 15.32 8.83 -8.97
CA VAL A 403 14.82 9.41 -10.23
C VAL A 403 15.95 9.97 -11.08
N ILE A 404 15.72 10.04 -12.38
CA ILE A 404 16.58 10.79 -13.31
C ILE A 404 16.03 12.20 -13.55
N GLY A 405 16.90 13.11 -13.98
CA GLY A 405 16.50 14.46 -14.34
C GLY A 405 17.53 15.21 -15.16
N ALA A 406 17.20 16.45 -15.51
CA ALA A 406 18.01 17.37 -16.28
C ALA A 406 17.67 18.82 -15.90
N ALA A 407 18.60 19.74 -16.17
CA ALA A 407 18.41 21.16 -15.94
C ALA A 407 17.71 21.77 -17.17
N LEU A 408 16.64 22.52 -16.93
CA LEU A 408 15.99 23.34 -17.94
C LEU A 408 16.26 24.81 -17.65
N THR A 409 16.86 25.51 -18.62
CA THR A 409 17.31 26.88 -18.46
C THR A 409 16.63 27.82 -19.46
N SER A 410 16.24 29.02 -19.01
CA SER A 410 15.68 30.05 -19.88
C SER A 410 16.02 31.43 -19.33
N GLY A 411 16.88 32.16 -20.04
CA GLY A 411 17.44 33.42 -19.56
C GLY A 411 18.22 33.23 -18.26
N ARG A 412 17.74 33.82 -17.15
CA ARG A 412 18.33 33.68 -15.80
C ARG A 412 17.66 32.60 -14.94
N ALA A 413 16.59 31.98 -15.44
CA ALA A 413 15.87 30.96 -14.69
C ALA A 413 16.51 29.59 -14.91
N HIS A 414 16.74 28.88 -13.81
CA HIS A 414 17.24 27.50 -13.78
C HIS A 414 16.23 26.65 -13.01
N VAL A 415 15.63 25.68 -13.68
CA VAL A 415 14.58 24.82 -13.11
C VAL A 415 15.00 23.37 -13.29
N ALA A 416 14.88 22.58 -12.24
CA ALA A 416 15.09 21.14 -12.34
C ALA A 416 13.88 20.49 -13.00
N LEU A 417 14.11 19.70 -14.05
CA LEU A 417 13.14 18.80 -14.66
C LEU A 417 13.51 17.37 -14.26
N GLU A 418 12.68 16.69 -13.50
CA GLU A 418 12.94 15.32 -13.03
C GLU A 418 11.71 14.43 -13.21
N GLU A 419 11.88 13.11 -13.15
CA GLU A 419 10.74 12.21 -13.14
C GLU A 419 9.86 12.47 -11.90
N SER A 420 8.54 12.42 -12.09
CA SER A 420 7.57 12.51 -10.98
C SER A 420 7.67 11.31 -10.02
N GLN A 421 8.11 10.17 -10.52
CA GLN A 421 8.41 8.94 -9.81
C GLN A 421 9.42 8.11 -10.62
N PRO A 422 10.13 7.14 -10.04
CA PRO A 422 11.10 6.32 -10.77
C PRO A 422 10.51 5.70 -12.03
N GLY A 423 11.14 5.92 -13.18
CA GLY A 423 10.70 5.37 -14.46
C GLY A 423 9.44 6.01 -15.04
N ALA A 424 8.98 7.16 -14.52
CA ALA A 424 7.83 7.87 -15.08
C ALA A 424 8.13 8.53 -16.43
N ALA A 425 9.39 8.85 -16.68
CA ALA A 425 9.84 9.49 -17.92
C ALA A 425 11.29 9.07 -18.20
N PRO A 426 11.55 7.78 -18.46
CA PRO A 426 12.91 7.25 -18.62
C PRO A 426 13.65 7.89 -19.81
N GLY A 427 12.91 8.35 -20.82
CA GLY A 427 13.45 8.99 -22.02
C GLY A 427 14.01 10.40 -21.82
N ILE A 428 13.97 10.99 -20.61
CA ILE A 428 14.57 12.33 -20.37
C ILE A 428 16.06 12.36 -20.77
N HIS A 429 16.78 11.27 -20.51
CA HIS A 429 18.20 11.17 -20.82
C HIS A 429 18.49 10.93 -22.30
N ASP A 430 17.50 10.50 -23.10
CA ASP A 430 17.65 10.24 -24.52
C ASP A 430 17.49 11.52 -25.37
N ILE A 431 16.99 12.60 -24.78
CA ILE A 431 16.79 13.89 -25.46
C ILE A 431 18.14 14.60 -25.59
N ASP A 432 18.47 15.06 -26.79
CA ASP A 432 19.69 15.83 -27.02
C ASP A 432 19.73 17.13 -26.19
N ALA A 433 20.92 17.49 -25.74
CA ALA A 433 21.11 18.78 -25.07
C ALA A 433 20.86 19.92 -26.08
N GLY A 434 20.08 20.91 -25.68
CA GLY A 434 19.70 22.02 -26.56
C GLY A 434 18.31 22.59 -26.31
N PRO A 435 17.86 23.51 -27.19
CA PRO A 435 16.51 24.08 -27.12
C PRO A 435 15.43 23.00 -27.21
N VAL A 436 14.48 23.03 -26.28
CA VAL A 436 13.38 22.08 -26.20
C VAL A 436 12.08 22.79 -25.79
N LEU A 437 10.98 22.34 -26.38
CA LEU A 437 9.63 22.60 -25.89
C LEU A 437 9.16 21.39 -25.09
N VAL A 438 8.99 21.58 -23.78
CA VAL A 438 8.42 20.55 -22.90
C VAL A 438 6.94 20.83 -22.75
N ARG A 439 6.10 19.88 -23.19
CA ARG A 439 4.64 19.98 -23.07
C ARG A 439 4.12 19.07 -21.97
N GLY A 440 3.13 19.55 -21.24
CA GLY A 440 2.44 18.76 -20.23
C GLY A 440 3.28 18.47 -18.99
N ALA A 441 4.25 19.32 -18.63
CA ALA A 441 5.04 19.13 -17.41
C ALA A 441 4.23 19.52 -16.16
N LEU A 442 4.57 18.92 -15.02
CA LEU A 442 3.89 19.15 -13.74
C LEU A 442 4.65 20.21 -12.91
N PRO A 443 4.09 21.40 -12.65
CA PRO A 443 4.79 22.46 -11.93
C PRO A 443 4.79 22.23 -10.42
N GLY A 444 5.93 22.39 -9.76
CA GLY A 444 6.01 22.26 -8.30
C GLY A 444 7.20 22.97 -7.67
N ALA A 445 7.44 22.69 -6.39
CA ALA A 445 8.62 23.13 -5.66
C ALA A 445 9.36 21.95 -5.05
N TRP A 446 10.61 22.13 -4.64
CA TRP A 446 11.22 21.30 -3.60
C TRP A 446 12.30 22.11 -2.91
N ARG A 447 12.29 22.12 -1.58
CA ARG A 447 13.22 22.94 -0.76
C ARG A 447 13.24 24.40 -1.21
N ARG A 448 12.05 24.97 -1.46
CA ARG A 448 11.85 26.36 -1.92
C ARG A 448 12.37 26.67 -3.32
N SER A 449 12.79 25.67 -4.09
CA SER A 449 13.24 25.85 -5.47
C SER A 449 12.16 25.36 -6.45
N PRO A 450 11.83 26.11 -7.52
CA PRO A 450 10.91 25.65 -8.55
C PRO A 450 11.38 24.36 -9.21
N ARG A 451 10.44 23.48 -9.53
CA ARG A 451 10.65 22.22 -10.23
C ARG A 451 9.57 21.96 -11.27
N LEU A 452 9.94 21.15 -12.25
CA LEU A 452 9.02 20.50 -13.16
C LEU A 452 9.18 18.99 -12.98
N TYR A 453 8.05 18.29 -12.90
CA TYR A 453 8.02 16.84 -12.89
C TYR A 453 7.51 16.31 -14.21
N ALA A 454 8.15 15.26 -14.72
CA ALA A 454 7.77 14.57 -15.94
C ALA A 454 7.13 13.21 -15.62
N ASP A 455 6.10 12.87 -16.39
CA ASP A 455 5.45 11.56 -16.36
C ASP A 455 5.03 11.14 -17.78
N ALA A 456 4.23 10.09 -17.92
CA ALA A 456 3.72 9.61 -19.21
C ALA A 456 2.92 10.67 -20.00
N GLY A 457 2.41 11.73 -19.34
CA GLY A 457 1.74 12.85 -19.98
C GLY A 457 2.67 13.99 -20.40
N THR A 458 3.98 13.88 -20.14
CA THR A 458 5.00 14.86 -20.51
C THR A 458 5.67 14.47 -21.82
N THR A 459 5.73 15.40 -22.77
CA THR A 459 6.34 15.16 -24.09
C THR A 459 7.37 16.22 -24.42
N PHE A 460 8.35 15.85 -25.23
CA PHE A 460 9.50 16.66 -25.58
C PHE A 460 9.53 16.88 -27.09
N HIS A 461 9.60 18.14 -27.49
CA HIS A 461 9.52 18.55 -28.89
C HIS A 461 10.66 19.50 -29.22
N ALA A 462 10.99 19.59 -30.51
CA ALA A 462 11.82 20.68 -31.01
C ALA A 462 11.20 22.03 -30.61
N ASP A 463 12.04 23.05 -30.42
CA ASP A 463 11.56 24.37 -30.06
C ASP A 463 10.61 24.93 -31.13
N ASP A 464 9.45 25.39 -30.67
CA ASP A 464 8.40 26.02 -31.49
C ASP A 464 8.15 27.42 -30.91
N PRO A 465 8.64 28.50 -31.56
CA PRO A 465 8.54 29.87 -31.06
C PRO A 465 7.12 30.37 -30.79
N GLU A 466 6.13 29.84 -31.51
CA GLU A 466 4.72 30.28 -31.47
C GLU A 466 3.90 29.56 -30.41
N ALA A 467 4.46 28.52 -29.76
CA ALA A 467 3.77 27.80 -28.68
C ALA A 467 3.43 28.73 -27.50
N ASP A 468 2.20 28.59 -26.96
CA ASP A 468 1.80 29.23 -25.71
C ASP A 468 2.49 28.54 -24.53
N VAL A 469 3.37 29.26 -23.84
CA VAL A 469 4.25 28.69 -22.81
C VAL A 469 4.25 29.50 -21.52
N THR A 470 4.34 28.79 -20.40
CA THR A 470 4.64 29.39 -19.11
C THR A 470 6.12 29.71 -19.02
N ARG A 471 6.46 30.96 -18.71
CA ARG A 471 7.86 31.37 -18.49
C ARG A 471 8.41 30.68 -17.24
N LEU A 472 9.62 30.10 -17.33
CA LEU A 472 10.25 29.37 -16.20
C LEU A 472 10.33 30.19 -14.90
N GLY A 473 10.64 31.50 -15.00
CA GLY A 473 10.69 32.39 -13.83
C GLY A 473 9.32 32.75 -13.23
N MET A 474 8.22 32.39 -13.90
CA MET A 474 6.84 32.66 -13.49
C MET A 474 6.10 31.37 -13.10
N LEU A 475 6.81 30.25 -12.95
CA LEU A 475 6.21 29.01 -12.50
C LEU A 475 5.55 29.23 -11.13
N ARG A 476 4.26 28.96 -11.07
CA ARG A 476 3.54 28.93 -9.80
C ARG A 476 3.99 27.70 -9.02
N THR A 477 4.50 27.93 -7.82
CA THR A 477 5.08 26.88 -6.97
C THR A 477 4.40 26.77 -5.61
N ARG A 478 3.48 27.69 -5.30
CA ARG A 478 2.77 27.77 -4.03
C ARG A 478 1.31 28.13 -4.22
N ALA A 479 0.49 27.77 -3.25
CA ALA A 479 -0.92 28.10 -3.18
C ALA A 479 -1.30 28.64 -1.79
N ASN A 480 -2.27 29.55 -1.78
CA ASN A 480 -2.97 29.97 -0.57
C ASN A 480 -4.39 29.39 -0.62
N VAL A 481 -4.73 28.52 0.32
CA VAL A 481 -6.00 27.78 0.30
C VAL A 481 -6.74 27.96 1.61
N SER A 482 -8.05 28.14 1.52
CA SER A 482 -8.99 28.09 2.65
C SER A 482 -9.99 26.97 2.33
N ALA A 483 -10.05 25.93 3.15
CA ALA A 483 -10.83 24.74 2.85
C ALA A 483 -11.25 23.97 4.12
N LEU A 484 -12.29 23.14 3.98
CA LEU A 484 -12.80 22.22 5.00
C LEU A 484 -12.02 20.91 4.98
N VAL A 485 -11.62 20.38 6.14
CA VAL A 485 -10.96 19.08 6.23
C VAL A 485 -12.00 17.96 6.17
N VAL A 486 -11.94 17.11 5.14
CA VAL A 486 -12.92 16.02 4.92
C VAL A 486 -12.38 14.63 5.26
N SER A 487 -11.05 14.47 5.30
CA SER A 487 -10.40 13.20 5.65
C SER A 487 -8.99 13.46 6.16
N ILE A 488 -8.50 12.60 7.05
CA ILE A 488 -7.14 12.66 7.57
C ILE A 488 -6.51 11.27 7.60
N GLY A 489 -5.17 11.23 7.50
CA GLY A 489 -4.39 10.00 7.55
C GLY A 489 -3.03 10.22 8.21
N ARG A 490 -2.46 9.14 8.74
CA ARG A 490 -1.12 9.10 9.33
C ARG A 490 -0.42 7.80 8.96
N GLY A 491 0.87 7.90 8.72
CA GLY A 491 1.74 6.77 8.45
C GLY A 491 3.09 6.96 9.11
N LYS A 492 3.67 5.87 9.59
CA LYS A 492 5.04 5.82 10.09
C LYS A 492 5.66 4.49 9.71
N GLY A 493 6.98 4.45 9.67
CA GLY A 493 7.70 3.22 9.38
C GLY A 493 9.20 3.43 9.35
N ILE A 494 9.91 2.45 8.80
CA ILE A 494 11.35 2.46 8.64
C ILE A 494 11.66 2.44 7.14
N ARG A 495 12.57 3.31 6.70
CA ARG A 495 13.05 3.37 5.31
C ARG A 495 13.99 2.20 5.03
N LEU A 496 14.32 1.99 3.76
CA LEU A 496 15.34 1.01 3.37
C LEU A 496 16.67 1.26 4.11
N ASP A 497 17.10 2.52 4.23
CA ASP A 497 18.34 2.88 4.93
C ASP A 497 18.26 2.79 6.47
N GLY A 498 17.16 2.25 7.02
CA GLY A 498 16.93 2.10 8.46
C GLY A 498 16.43 3.35 9.18
N ARG A 499 16.30 4.49 8.49
CA ARG A 499 15.84 5.73 9.14
C ARG A 499 14.32 5.69 9.34
N PRO A 500 13.81 6.13 10.51
CA PRO A 500 12.38 6.26 10.71
C PRO A 500 11.81 7.34 9.79
N TRP A 501 10.57 7.15 9.36
CA TRP A 501 9.80 8.16 8.64
C TRP A 501 8.41 8.30 9.25
N SER A 502 7.87 9.50 9.14
CA SER A 502 6.49 9.82 9.50
C SER A 502 5.88 10.73 8.44
N MET A 503 4.60 10.50 8.17
CA MET A 503 3.80 11.25 7.20
C MET A 503 2.41 11.45 7.77
N GLY A 504 1.86 12.65 7.58
CA GLY A 504 0.45 12.94 7.76
C GLY A 504 -0.16 13.38 6.43
N THR A 505 -1.45 13.14 6.27
CA THR A 505 -2.24 13.61 5.13
C THR A 505 -3.53 14.26 5.63
N LEU A 506 -3.92 15.37 5.02
CA LEU A 506 -5.26 15.93 5.09
C LEU A 506 -5.85 15.93 3.67
N HIS A 507 -7.13 15.67 3.52
CA HIS A 507 -7.86 15.96 2.30
C HIS A 507 -8.75 17.15 2.59
N VAL A 508 -8.58 18.23 1.82
CA VAL A 508 -9.29 19.49 2.02
C VAL A 508 -10.22 19.78 0.85
N TYR A 509 -11.43 20.24 1.16
CA TYR A 509 -12.52 20.52 0.24
C TYR A 509 -12.88 22.01 0.27
N ASP A 510 -12.93 22.66 -0.88
CA ASP A 510 -13.24 24.09 -1.00
C ASP A 510 -14.68 24.38 -1.46
N GLY A 511 -15.51 23.34 -1.61
CA GLY A 511 -16.87 23.43 -2.17
C GLY A 511 -16.97 23.03 -3.64
N GLU A 512 -15.84 22.90 -4.36
CA GLU A 512 -15.81 22.44 -5.76
C GLU A 512 -14.82 21.28 -5.95
N ARG A 513 -13.72 21.27 -5.20
CA ARG A 513 -12.61 20.33 -5.40
C ARG A 513 -12.01 19.82 -4.11
N ILE A 514 -11.41 18.64 -4.20
CA ILE A 514 -10.62 18.04 -3.13
C ILE A 514 -9.15 17.94 -3.55
N ILE A 515 -8.24 18.30 -2.64
CA ILE A 515 -6.80 18.09 -2.82
C ILE A 515 -6.19 17.45 -1.56
N GLU A 516 -5.20 16.59 -1.77
CA GLU A 516 -4.39 16.04 -0.69
C GLU A 516 -3.36 17.09 -0.22
N VAL A 517 -3.18 17.20 1.08
CA VAL A 517 -2.17 18.00 1.76
C VAL A 517 -1.25 17.05 2.52
N ALA A 518 0.02 16.96 2.15
CA ALA A 518 1.00 16.12 2.85
C ALA A 518 1.91 16.91 3.80
N MET A 519 2.26 16.24 4.89
CA MET A 519 3.20 16.72 5.91
C MET A 519 4.18 15.59 6.24
N PHE A 520 5.46 15.93 6.40
CA PHE A 520 6.51 14.95 6.67
C PHE A 520 7.36 15.35 7.87
N GLY A 521 7.76 14.37 8.67
CA GLY A 521 8.75 14.53 9.74
C GLY A 521 8.44 15.72 10.66
N SER A 522 9.36 16.68 10.74
CA SER A 522 9.26 17.85 11.61
C SER A 522 8.10 18.80 11.30
N SER A 523 7.39 18.62 10.19
CA SER A 523 6.20 19.43 9.86
C SER A 523 4.95 18.96 10.60
N LEU A 524 4.99 17.78 11.22
CA LEU A 524 3.91 17.23 12.05
C LEU A 524 3.98 17.83 13.47
N THR A 525 3.65 19.10 13.60
CA THR A 525 3.58 19.80 14.90
C THR A 525 2.31 19.41 15.66
N ASP A 526 2.25 19.66 16.98
CA ASP A 526 1.06 19.38 17.79
C ASP A 526 -0.21 20.03 17.20
N ARG A 527 -0.10 21.29 16.73
CA ARG A 527 -1.19 21.98 16.03
C ARG A 527 -1.70 21.22 14.80
N ILE A 528 -0.80 20.66 13.99
CA ILE A 528 -1.17 19.84 12.83
C ILE A 528 -1.79 18.52 13.28
N LEU A 529 -1.27 17.93 14.35
CA LEU A 529 -1.76 16.69 14.93
C LEU A 529 -3.11 16.86 15.64
N ASP A 530 -3.51 18.08 15.96
CA ASP A 530 -4.81 18.40 16.56
C ASP A 530 -5.91 18.67 15.52
N ILE A 531 -5.57 18.82 14.23
CA ILE A 531 -6.56 18.94 13.15
C ILE A 531 -7.43 17.68 13.08
N ARG A 532 -8.73 17.85 12.88
CA ARG A 532 -9.70 16.78 12.69
C ARG A 532 -10.59 17.05 11.47
N PRO A 533 -11.24 16.02 10.90
CA PRO A 533 -12.29 16.22 9.91
C PRO A 533 -13.39 17.12 10.47
N GLY A 534 -13.91 18.04 9.65
CA GLY A 534 -14.81 19.11 10.07
C GLY A 534 -14.13 20.45 10.35
N ASP A 535 -12.84 20.47 10.65
CA ASP A 535 -12.11 21.72 10.90
C ASP A 535 -11.93 22.52 9.61
N HIS A 536 -11.91 23.85 9.74
CA HIS A 536 -11.55 24.76 8.67
C HIS A 536 -10.06 25.09 8.74
N VAL A 537 -9.36 24.96 7.62
CA VAL A 537 -7.92 25.26 7.55
C VAL A 537 -7.64 26.36 6.53
N LYS A 538 -6.75 27.29 6.92
CA LYS A 538 -6.16 28.28 6.03
C LYS A 538 -4.67 28.01 5.92
N LEU A 539 -4.25 27.68 4.69
CA LEU A 539 -2.88 27.37 4.33
C LEU A 539 -2.33 28.55 3.52
N THR A 540 -1.32 29.24 4.03
CA THR A 540 -0.63 30.32 3.30
C THR A 540 0.75 29.85 2.87
N GLY A 541 1.03 29.92 1.56
CA GLY A 541 2.32 29.57 0.99
C GLY A 541 2.63 28.07 0.95
N ALA A 542 1.59 27.20 0.92
CA ALA A 542 1.77 25.76 0.81
C ALA A 542 2.45 25.41 -0.53
N GLU A 543 3.45 24.53 -0.51
CA GLU A 543 4.23 24.19 -1.71
C GLU A 543 3.46 23.22 -2.60
N LEU A 544 3.43 23.50 -3.91
CA LEU A 544 2.88 22.56 -4.89
C LEU A 544 3.81 21.34 -5.01
N GLY A 545 3.21 20.15 -5.03
CA GLY A 545 3.86 18.87 -5.21
C GLY A 545 2.99 17.92 -6.01
N TRP A 546 3.59 16.79 -6.38
CA TRP A 546 2.92 15.77 -7.20
C TRP A 546 3.24 14.39 -6.64
N ARG A 547 2.23 13.53 -6.58
CA ARG A 547 2.39 12.11 -6.30
C ARG A 547 1.60 11.34 -7.34
N GLU A 548 2.29 10.50 -8.10
CA GLU A 548 1.66 9.65 -9.13
C GLU A 548 0.78 10.47 -10.09
N GLY A 549 1.29 11.61 -10.58
CA GLY A 549 0.55 12.50 -11.49
C GLY A 549 -0.63 13.26 -10.87
N MET A 550 -0.90 13.12 -9.57
CA MET A 550 -1.94 13.88 -8.85
C MET A 550 -1.32 15.08 -8.12
N PRO A 551 -1.95 16.27 -8.17
CA PRO A 551 -1.44 17.42 -7.45
C PRO A 551 -1.69 17.28 -5.96
N GLN A 552 -0.75 17.83 -5.20
CA GLN A 552 -0.77 17.85 -3.75
C GLN A 552 -0.23 19.19 -3.26
N LEU A 553 -0.75 19.65 -2.12
CA LEU A 553 -0.12 20.70 -1.33
C LEU A 553 0.81 20.09 -0.29
N ARG A 554 1.95 20.73 -0.01
CA ARG A 554 2.86 20.29 1.04
C ARG A 554 3.07 21.40 2.05
N ILE A 555 3.00 21.01 3.31
CA ILE A 555 3.33 21.88 4.43
C ILE A 555 4.85 21.82 4.64
N ASP A 556 5.51 22.95 4.40
CA ASP A 556 6.89 23.18 4.84
C ASP A 556 6.87 23.91 6.19
N ALA A 557 7.50 23.33 7.20
CA ALA A 557 7.53 23.86 8.57
C ALA A 557 8.10 25.28 8.70
N ARG A 558 8.84 25.79 7.70
CA ARG A 558 9.47 27.11 7.73
C ARG A 558 8.74 28.13 6.87
N SER A 559 8.08 27.71 5.80
CA SER A 559 7.45 28.64 4.85
C SER A 559 5.93 28.56 4.73
N THR A 560 5.30 27.52 5.29
CA THR A 560 3.84 27.39 5.27
C THR A 560 3.25 27.82 6.59
N ARG A 561 2.34 28.80 6.56
CA ARG A 561 1.54 29.18 7.74
C ARG A 561 0.23 28.42 7.71
N VAL A 562 -0.11 27.79 8.83
CA VAL A 562 -1.35 27.02 9.01
C VAL A 562 -2.16 27.63 10.15
N GLU A 563 -3.38 28.05 9.83
CA GLU A 563 -4.42 28.45 10.78
C GLU A 563 -5.54 27.43 10.73
N VAL A 564 -6.09 27.12 11.91
CA VAL A 564 -7.14 26.14 12.10
C VAL A 564 -8.24 26.80 12.89
N GLU A 565 -9.46 26.70 12.38
CA GLU A 565 -10.69 27.01 13.08
C GLU A 565 -11.37 25.66 13.33
N HIS A 566 -11.40 25.26 14.60
CA HIS A 566 -11.93 23.96 14.98
C HIS A 566 -13.44 23.96 14.90
N HIS A 567 -14.02 22.84 14.44
CA HIS A 567 -15.46 22.66 14.50
C HIS A 567 -15.91 22.58 15.96
N GLU A 568 -16.76 23.51 16.40
CA GLU A 568 -17.42 23.43 17.71
C GLU A 568 -18.52 22.35 17.65
N SER A 569 -18.38 21.32 18.49
CA SER A 569 -19.27 20.15 18.52
C SER A 569 -20.63 20.42 19.16
#